data_AF-A0A2S6TZG5-F1
#
_entry.id   AF-A0A2S6TZG5-F1
#
_cell.length_a   1.000
_cell.length_b   1.000
_cell.length_c   1.000
_cell.angle_alpha   90.00
_cell.angle_beta   90.00
_cell.angle_gamma   90.00
#
_symmetry.space_group_name_H-M   'P 1'
#
loop_
_entity.id
_entity.type
_entity.pdbx_description
1 polymer ?
#
loop_
_entity_poly.entity_id
_entity_poly.type
_entity_poly.pdbx_seq_one_letter_code
_entity_poly.pdbx_strand_id
1 'polypeptide(L)'
;MDLIVEIFLTILLCVAIVYGFILNRKLIELKKGQQGLEKLAHNFAQSTGKAEASVTQLKVATSSASKFLDEASTKAVSIREDLMFLIDRGDKLADNLESAIRSNEKNDTKLAEYEEGVNVDMSHLTAPKKKQKNTSEQEFLRALRAVR
;
A
#
# COMPACT_ATOMS: atom_id res chain seq x y z
N MET A 1 82.78 -60.87 9.96
CA MET A 1 81.78 -60.45 10.96
C MET A 1 81.35 -59.00 10.73
N ASP A 2 82.23 -58.15 10.18
CA ASP A 2 81.98 -56.71 10.02
C ASP A 2 80.87 -56.36 8.99
N LEU A 3 80.85 -57.03 7.83
CA LEU A 3 79.83 -56.78 6.79
C LEU A 3 78.39 -57.04 7.26
N ILE A 4 78.18 -57.99 8.18
CA ILE A 4 76.84 -58.31 8.69
C ILE A 4 76.34 -57.22 9.64
N VAL A 5 77.24 -56.61 10.42
CA VAL A 5 76.91 -55.50 11.31
C VAL A 5 76.65 -54.23 10.50
N GLU A 6 77.45 -53.97 9.46
CA GLU A 6 77.22 -52.85 8.54
C GLU A 6 75.89 -52.95 7.80
N ILE A 7 75.53 -54.13 7.28
CA ILE A 7 74.25 -54.30 6.59
C ILE A 7 73.08 -54.11 7.56
N PHE A 8 73.20 -54.63 8.78
CA PHE A 8 72.16 -54.52 9.80
C PHE A 8 71.95 -53.06 10.22
N LEU A 9 73.04 -52.33 10.46
CA LEU A 9 73.00 -50.92 10.85
C LEU A 9 72.44 -50.04 9.72
N THR A 10 72.79 -50.35 8.48
CA THR A 10 72.23 -49.67 7.29
C THR A 10 70.72 -49.88 7.18
N ILE A 11 70.25 -51.12 7.35
CA ILE A 11 68.81 -51.43 7.33
C ILE A 11 68.08 -50.71 8.46
N LEU A 12 68.62 -50.74 9.68
CA LEU A 12 68.03 -50.09 10.84
C LEU A 12 67.91 -48.56 10.64
N LEU A 13 68.92 -47.94 10.05
CA LEU A 13 68.89 -46.51 9.70
C LEU A 13 67.83 -46.21 8.65
N CYS A 14 67.75 -47.03 7.59
CA CYS A 14 66.69 -46.90 6.57
C CYS A 14 65.30 -46.97 7.21
N VAL A 15 65.07 -47.91 8.12
CA VAL A 15 63.79 -48.03 8.83
C VAL A 15 63.50 -46.79 9.67
N ALA A 16 64.49 -46.25 10.39
CA ALA A 16 64.32 -45.03 11.18
C ALA A 16 63.97 -43.82 10.31
N ILE A 17 64.64 -43.67 9.16
CA ILE A 17 64.36 -42.59 8.19
C ILE A 17 62.94 -42.73 7.64
N VAL A 18 62.54 -43.94 7.23
CA VAL A 18 61.19 -44.21 6.70
C VAL A 18 60.13 -43.90 7.75
N TYR A 19 60.33 -44.32 9.00
CA TYR A 19 59.41 -44.07 10.10
C TYR A 19 59.27 -42.56 10.40
N GLY A 20 60.39 -41.82 10.37
CA GLY A 20 60.38 -40.36 10.49
C GLY A 20 59.58 -39.67 9.38
N PHE A 21 59.68 -40.16 8.14
CA PHE A 21 58.95 -39.58 7.01
C PHE A 21 57.43 -39.82 7.10
N ILE A 22 57.01 -41.03 7.49
CA ILE A 22 55.60 -41.39 7.69
C ILE A 22 54.97 -40.56 8.82
N LEU A 23 55.71 -40.39 9.92
CA LEU A 23 55.23 -39.62 11.07
C LEU A 23 55.06 -38.14 10.72
N ASN A 24 55.99 -37.58 9.95
CA ASN A 24 55.93 -36.20 9.49
C ASN A 24 54.71 -35.97 8.58
N ARG A 25 54.40 -36.91 7.67
CA ARG A 25 53.17 -36.82 6.85
C ARG A 25 51.89 -36.87 7.68
N LYS A 26 51.81 -37.75 8.68
CA LYS A 26 50.61 -37.86 9.54
C LYS A 26 50.34 -36.56 10.30
N LEU A 27 51.37 -35.89 10.83
CA LEU A 27 51.21 -34.59 11.50
C LEU A 27 50.71 -33.50 10.54
N ILE A 28 51.18 -33.49 9.29
CA ILE A 28 50.79 -32.50 8.27
C ILE A 28 49.34 -32.72 7.82
N GLU A 29 48.90 -33.97 7.64
CA GLU A 29 47.53 -34.27 7.20
C GLU A 29 46.48 -33.86 8.23
N LEU A 30 46.73 -34.09 9.53
CA LEU A 30 45.84 -33.61 10.59
C LEU A 30 45.77 -32.07 10.62
N LYS A 31 46.90 -31.38 10.47
CA LYS A 31 46.96 -29.92 10.47
C LYS A 31 46.25 -29.31 9.26
N LYS A 32 46.36 -29.95 8.10
CA LYS A 32 45.66 -29.56 6.86
C LYS A 32 44.14 -29.77 6.98
N GLY A 33 43.71 -30.85 7.63
CA GLY A 33 42.30 -31.09 7.95
C GLY A 33 41.70 -30.00 8.84
N GLN A 34 42.42 -29.58 9.88
CA GLN A 34 42.00 -28.47 10.76
C GLN A 34 41.87 -27.14 9.99
N GLN A 35 42.86 -26.80 9.16
CA GLN A 35 42.79 -25.59 8.31
C GLN A 35 41.63 -25.63 7.31
N GLY A 36 41.32 -26.81 6.77
CA GLY A 36 40.18 -27.01 5.88
C GLY A 36 38.85 -26.76 6.60
N LEU A 37 38.69 -27.31 7.81
CA LEU A 37 37.50 -27.12 8.63
C LEU A 37 37.31 -25.67 9.07
N GLU A 38 38.39 -25.00 9.48
CA GLU A 38 38.37 -23.57 9.83
C GLU A 38 37.89 -22.72 8.63
N LYS A 39 38.42 -23.00 7.44
CA LYS A 39 38.02 -22.30 6.21
C LYS A 39 36.56 -22.59 5.85
N LEU A 40 36.09 -23.83 5.98
CA LEU A 40 34.69 -24.18 5.74
C LEU A 40 33.76 -23.50 6.74
N ALA A 41 34.09 -23.53 8.04
CA ALA A 41 33.32 -22.88 9.08
C ALA A 41 33.22 -21.37 8.84
N HIS A 42 34.31 -20.72 8.43
CA HIS A 42 34.29 -19.30 8.06
C HIS A 42 33.39 -19.04 6.83
N ASN A 43 33.51 -19.84 5.76
CA ASN A 43 32.67 -19.67 4.56
C ASN A 43 31.20 -19.96 4.83
N PHE A 44 30.92 -20.93 5.70
CA PHE A 44 29.57 -21.28 6.13
C PHE A 44 28.98 -20.14 6.97
N ALA A 45 29.69 -19.64 7.97
CA ALA A 45 29.27 -18.50 8.78
C ALA A 45 29.00 -17.25 7.91
N GLN A 46 29.86 -16.98 6.93
CA GLN A 46 29.66 -15.88 6.00
C GLN A 46 28.41 -16.08 5.11
N SER A 47 28.22 -17.29 4.59
CA SER A 47 27.05 -17.63 3.75
C SER A 47 25.75 -17.59 4.55
N THR A 48 25.74 -18.12 5.76
CA THR A 48 24.60 -18.08 6.69
C THR A 48 24.28 -16.65 7.09
N GLY A 49 25.29 -15.83 7.43
CA GLY A 49 25.06 -14.41 7.74
C GLY A 49 24.47 -13.64 6.55
N LYS A 50 24.90 -13.94 5.32
CA LYS A 50 24.26 -13.40 4.11
C LYS A 50 22.81 -13.87 3.96
N ALA A 51 22.53 -15.15 4.20
CA ALA A 51 21.17 -15.69 4.13
C ALA A 51 20.25 -15.05 5.19
N GLU A 52 20.71 -14.88 6.43
CA GLU A 52 19.98 -14.18 7.49
C GLU A 52 19.68 -12.73 7.12
N ALA A 53 20.66 -12.04 6.52
CA ALA A 53 20.47 -10.68 6.01
C ALA A 53 19.41 -10.64 4.88
N SER A 54 19.45 -11.59 3.94
CA SER A 54 18.44 -11.70 2.88
C SER A 54 17.04 -11.99 3.41
N VAL A 55 16.89 -12.88 4.41
CA VAL A 55 15.60 -13.16 5.06
C VAL A 55 15.08 -11.91 5.78
N THR A 56 15.96 -11.18 6.45
CA THR A 56 15.60 -9.92 7.12
C THR A 56 15.15 -8.86 6.12
N GLN A 57 15.89 -8.69 5.01
CA GLN A 57 15.53 -7.78 3.93
C GLN A 57 14.19 -8.18 3.30
N LEU A 58 13.97 -9.47 3.05
CA LEU A 58 12.70 -9.97 2.51
C LEU A 58 11.55 -9.65 3.47
N LYS A 59 11.71 -9.88 4.77
CA LYS A 59 10.71 -9.56 5.78
C LYS A 59 10.36 -8.06 5.80
N VAL A 60 11.36 -7.19 5.70
CA VAL A 60 11.16 -5.74 5.62
C VAL A 60 10.43 -5.38 4.33
N ALA A 61 10.87 -5.90 3.18
CA ALA A 61 10.23 -5.63 1.89
C ALA A 61 8.77 -6.09 1.87
N THR A 62 8.48 -7.30 2.38
CA THR A 62 7.12 -7.82 2.51
C THR A 62 6.27 -6.97 3.44
N SER A 63 6.81 -6.52 4.57
CA SER A 63 6.07 -5.64 5.50
C SER A 63 5.75 -4.28 4.85
N SER A 64 6.72 -3.68 4.16
CA SER A 64 6.50 -2.42 3.43
C SER A 64 5.50 -2.59 2.29
N ALA A 65 5.60 -3.68 1.52
CA ALA A 65 4.63 -3.99 0.46
C ALA A 65 3.23 -4.21 1.00
N SER A 66 3.10 -4.88 2.16
CA SER A 66 1.81 -5.08 2.83
C SER A 66 1.19 -3.76 3.26
N LYS A 67 1.97 -2.85 3.84
CA LYS A 67 1.51 -1.50 4.20
C LYS A 67 1.08 -0.70 2.98
N PHE A 68 1.89 -0.72 1.91
CA PHE A 68 1.54 -0.03 0.67
C PHE A 68 0.24 -0.57 0.06
N LEU A 69 0.05 -1.89 0.08
CA LEU A 69 -1.17 -2.51 -0.41
C LEU A 69 -2.39 -2.14 0.45
N ASP A 70 -2.23 -2.08 1.77
CA ASP A 70 -3.30 -1.68 2.71
C ASP A 70 -3.71 -0.21 2.51
N GLU A 71 -2.73 0.69 2.34
CA GLU A 71 -2.99 2.10 2.00
C GLU A 71 -3.67 2.23 0.63
N ALA A 72 -3.19 1.51 -0.38
CA ALA A 72 -3.78 1.51 -1.71
C ALA A 72 -5.22 0.96 -1.69
N SER A 73 -5.46 -0.10 -0.93
CA SER A 73 -6.79 -0.69 -0.72
C SER A 73 -7.73 0.32 -0.04
N THR A 74 -7.28 0.94 1.04
CA THR A 74 -8.05 1.98 1.77
C THR A 74 -8.41 3.14 0.86
N LYS A 75 -7.46 3.60 0.04
CA LYS A 75 -7.70 4.66 -0.94
C LYS A 75 -8.70 4.25 -2.01
N ALA A 76 -8.61 3.02 -2.53
CA ALA A 76 -9.54 2.50 -3.51
C ALA A 76 -10.97 2.42 -2.94
N VAL A 77 -11.11 1.99 -1.68
CA VAL A 77 -12.40 1.97 -0.97
C VAL A 77 -12.97 3.38 -0.81
N SER A 78 -12.15 4.36 -0.44
CA SER A 78 -12.58 5.76 -0.33
C SER A 78 -13.09 6.30 -1.67
N ILE A 79 -12.34 6.09 -2.75
CA ILE A 79 -12.75 6.54 -4.10
C ILE A 79 -14.06 5.85 -4.51
N ARG A 80 -14.22 4.56 -4.20
CA ARG A 80 -15.46 3.83 -4.46
C ARG A 80 -16.65 4.46 -3.73
N GLU A 81 -16.47 4.84 -2.47
CA GLU A 81 -17.52 5.49 -1.68
C GLU A 81 -17.90 6.85 -2.27
N ASP A 82 -16.91 7.65 -2.65
CA ASP A 82 -17.14 8.94 -3.32
C ASP A 82 -17.91 8.76 -4.63
N LEU A 83 -17.56 7.75 -5.43
CA LEU A 83 -18.29 7.42 -6.66
C LEU A 83 -19.74 6.98 -6.37
N MET A 84 -19.98 6.17 -5.34
CA MET A 84 -21.35 5.82 -4.94
C MET A 84 -22.15 7.05 -4.51
N PHE A 85 -21.54 7.97 -3.78
CA PHE A 85 -22.16 9.24 -3.40
C PHE A 85 -22.51 10.11 -4.62
N LEU A 86 -21.61 10.22 -5.60
CA LEU A 86 -21.86 10.97 -6.83
C LEU A 86 -23.02 10.36 -7.64
N ILE A 87 -23.12 9.02 -7.70
CA ILE A 87 -24.21 8.33 -8.40
C ILE A 87 -25.56 8.59 -7.70
N ASP A 88 -25.65 8.40 -6.39
CA ASP A 88 -26.89 8.67 -5.63
C ASP A 88 -27.34 10.12 -5.79
N ARG A 89 -26.38 11.06 -5.81
CA ARG A 89 -26.71 12.47 -6.03
C ARG A 89 -27.12 12.75 -7.48
N GLY A 90 -26.48 12.10 -8.44
CA GLY A 90 -26.80 12.15 -9.87
C GLY A 90 -28.22 11.66 -10.15
N ASP A 91 -28.62 10.52 -9.59
CA ASP A 91 -29.98 9.98 -9.71
C ASP A 91 -31.01 10.99 -9.17
N LYS A 92 -30.78 11.55 -7.98
CA LYS A 92 -31.65 12.59 -7.42
C LYS A 92 -31.74 13.83 -8.31
N LEU A 93 -30.65 14.24 -8.95
CA LEU A 93 -30.67 15.38 -9.87
C LEU A 93 -31.43 15.05 -11.16
N ALA A 94 -31.27 13.82 -11.68
CA ALA A 94 -31.99 13.33 -12.85
C ALA A 94 -33.50 13.27 -12.58
N ASP A 95 -33.93 12.71 -11.43
CA ASP A 95 -35.34 12.66 -11.02
C ASP A 95 -35.96 14.07 -10.92
N ASN A 96 -35.21 15.03 -10.37
CA ASN A 96 -35.66 16.42 -10.27
C ASN A 96 -35.79 17.08 -11.64
N LEU A 97 -34.85 16.81 -12.56
CA LEU A 97 -34.91 17.31 -13.93
C LEU A 97 -36.08 16.71 -14.69
N GLU A 98 -36.32 15.40 -14.56
CA GLU A 98 -37.48 14.72 -15.15
C GLU A 98 -38.79 15.32 -14.64
N SER A 99 -38.89 15.55 -13.32
CA SER A 99 -40.06 16.17 -12.70
C SER A 99 -40.29 17.59 -13.19
N ALA A 100 -39.22 18.40 -13.30
CA ALA A 100 -39.29 19.77 -13.82
C ALA A 100 -39.77 19.81 -15.28
N ILE A 101 -39.20 18.97 -16.15
CA ILE A 101 -39.60 18.86 -17.57
C ILE A 101 -41.06 18.44 -17.67
N ARG A 102 -41.46 17.39 -16.94
CA ARG A 102 -42.84 16.88 -16.93
C ARG A 102 -43.84 17.91 -16.40
N SER A 103 -43.43 18.73 -15.43
CA SER A 103 -44.25 19.83 -14.94
C SER A 103 -44.42 20.91 -16.01
N ASN A 104 -43.38 21.23 -16.77
CA ASN A 104 -43.42 22.23 -17.82
C ASN A 104 -44.29 21.79 -19.01
N GLU A 105 -44.19 20.51 -19.40
CA GLU A 105 -45.03 19.92 -20.45
C GLU A 105 -46.53 19.93 -20.07
N LYS A 106 -46.85 19.64 -18.80
CA LYS A 106 -48.23 19.79 -18.28
C LYS A 106 -48.69 21.24 -18.25
N ASN A 107 -47.80 22.19 -18.02
CA ASN A 107 -48.13 23.61 -18.04
C ASN A 107 -48.36 24.11 -19.48
N ASP A 108 -47.56 23.70 -20.46
CA ASP A 108 -47.81 24.00 -21.89
C ASP A 108 -49.16 23.42 -22.37
N THR A 109 -49.52 22.22 -21.91
CA THR A 109 -50.83 21.61 -22.22
C THR A 109 -51.98 22.38 -21.55
N LYS A 110 -51.79 22.85 -20.31
CA LYS A 110 -52.79 23.68 -19.63
C LYS A 110 -52.92 25.08 -20.23
N LEU A 111 -51.84 25.67 -20.75
CA LEU A 111 -51.90 26.97 -21.45
C LEU A 111 -52.70 26.86 -22.76
N ALA A 112 -52.72 25.70 -23.41
CA ALA A 112 -53.59 25.43 -24.55
C ALA A 112 -55.08 25.21 -24.16
N GLU A 113 -55.35 24.77 -22.93
CA GLU A 113 -56.72 24.59 -22.40
C GLU A 113 -57.30 25.87 -21.75
N TYR A 114 -56.50 26.93 -21.55
CA TYR A 114 -56.96 28.23 -21.03
C TYR A 114 -57.27 29.28 -22.11
N GLU A 115 -57.06 29.00 -23.41
CA GLU A 115 -57.43 29.92 -24.50
C GLU A 115 -58.90 29.78 -24.95
N GLU A 116 -59.64 28.74 -24.55
CA GLU A 116 -61.00 28.49 -25.06
C GLU A 116 -62.15 28.77 -24.07
N GLY A 117 -61.95 29.61 -23.05
CA GLY A 117 -62.98 29.76 -22.00
C GLY A 117 -63.06 31.03 -21.16
N VAL A 118 -62.42 32.15 -21.50
CA VAL A 118 -62.54 33.38 -20.67
C VAL A 118 -62.80 34.62 -21.52
N ASN A 119 -64.08 34.90 -21.77
CA ASN A 119 -64.56 36.26 -21.97
C ASN A 119 -64.76 36.87 -20.57
N VAL A 120 -63.80 37.64 -20.06
CA VAL A 120 -64.05 38.51 -18.91
C VAL A 120 -63.38 39.87 -19.10
N ASP A 121 -64.28 40.84 -19.14
CA ASP A 121 -64.19 42.28 -18.94
C ASP A 121 -62.92 42.85 -18.26
N MET A 122 -62.48 43.98 -18.80
CA MET A 122 -61.33 44.76 -18.40
C MET A 122 -61.69 45.70 -17.25
N SER A 123 -61.67 45.22 -16.00
CA SER A 123 -61.60 46.13 -14.85
C SER A 123 -61.18 45.42 -13.57
N HIS A 124 -59.90 45.48 -13.22
CA HIS A 124 -59.43 45.54 -11.81
C HIS A 124 -57.90 45.52 -11.78
N LEU A 125 -57.35 46.66 -11.40
CA LEU A 125 -55.96 46.86 -11.04
C LEU A 125 -55.51 45.85 -9.97
N THR A 126 -54.24 45.46 -10.06
CA THR A 126 -53.24 45.41 -8.98
C THR A 126 -52.53 44.07 -8.88
N ALA A 127 -51.24 44.12 -9.19
CA ALA A 127 -50.28 43.06 -8.95
C ALA A 127 -50.01 42.91 -7.45
N PRO A 128 -49.91 41.68 -6.91
CA PRO A 128 -49.21 41.47 -5.66
C PRO A 128 -47.79 40.97 -5.95
N LYS A 129 -46.82 41.89 -6.04
CA LYS A 129 -45.42 41.54 -5.77
C LYS A 129 -45.29 41.23 -4.28
N LYS A 130 -45.31 39.94 -3.90
CA LYS A 130 -45.06 39.53 -2.51
C LYS A 130 -43.56 39.62 -2.19
N LYS A 131 -43.13 40.80 -1.73
CA LYS A 131 -41.86 41.01 -1.00
C LYS A 131 -41.94 40.23 0.32
N GLN A 132 -41.35 39.05 0.37
CA GLN A 132 -41.15 38.32 1.63
C GLN A 132 -39.67 38.43 2.02
N LYS A 133 -39.28 39.59 2.56
CA LYS A 133 -37.95 39.80 3.14
C LYS A 133 -38.01 40.86 4.24
N ASN A 134 -38.59 40.52 5.40
CA ASN A 134 -38.57 41.40 6.57
C ASN A 134 -38.20 40.68 7.87
N THR A 135 -38.00 39.36 7.87
CA THR A 135 -37.73 38.59 9.11
C THR A 135 -36.24 38.37 9.34
N SER A 136 -35.50 37.95 8.31
CA SER A 136 -34.06 37.66 8.45
C SER A 136 -33.18 38.92 8.62
N GLU A 137 -33.59 40.06 8.06
CA GLU A 137 -32.86 41.32 8.23
C GLU A 137 -33.01 41.89 9.65
N GLN A 138 -34.17 41.67 10.29
CA GLN A 138 -34.42 42.14 11.66
C GLN A 138 -33.56 41.39 12.69
N GLU A 139 -33.28 40.11 12.47
CA GLU A 139 -32.39 39.33 13.34
C GLU A 139 -30.92 39.77 13.19
N PHE A 140 -30.48 40.07 11.96
CA PHE A 140 -29.12 40.53 11.72
C PHE A 140 -28.84 41.90 12.36
N LEU A 141 -29.80 42.83 12.30
CA LEU A 141 -29.67 44.14 12.93
C LEU A 141 -29.69 44.06 14.47
N ARG A 142 -30.46 43.11 15.04
CA ARG A 142 -30.44 42.86 16.48
C ARG A 142 -29.09 42.31 16.95
N ALA A 143 -28.50 41.39 16.19
CA ALA A 143 -27.17 40.86 16.49
C ALA A 143 -26.09 41.95 16.43
N LEU A 144 -26.17 42.86 15.45
CA LEU A 144 -25.20 43.95 15.31
C LEU A 144 -25.32 45.01 16.43
N ARG A 145 -26.54 45.27 16.92
CA ARG A 145 -26.77 46.22 18.02
C ARG A 145 -26.34 45.69 19.39
N ALA A 146 -26.29 44.37 19.57
CA ALA A 146 -25.87 43.74 20.82
C ALA A 146 -24.34 43.71 21.04
N VAL A 147 -23.56 44.11 20.03
CA VAL A 147 -22.08 44.06 20.04
C VAL A 147 -21.44 45.44 20.27
N ARG A 148 -22.24 46.48 20.54
CA ARG A 148 -21.76 47.81 20.92
C ARG A 148 -22.17 48.15 22.35
#